data_AF-A0A7Y5KWR3-F1
#
_entry.id   AF-A0A7Y5KWR3-F1
#
_cell.length_a   1.000
_cell.length_b   1.000
_cell.length_c   1.000
_cell.angle_alpha   90.00
_cell.angle_beta   90.00
_cell.angle_gamma   90.00
#
_symmetry.space_group_name_H-M   'P 1'
#
loop_
_entity.id
_entity.type
_entity.pdbx_description
1 polymer ?
#
loop_
_entity_poly.entity_id
_entity_poly.type
_entity_poly.pdbx_seq_one_letter_code
_entity_poly.pdbx_strand_id
1 'polypeptide(L)'
;MGCSSQPRTPPVQAPAPPPVIAMDPAAVALIDRCARAVEGTTPAPQAVMFSAAARQRLMLVNVTQQLRAAEASTEARIAKARGALRGLARTDKEKAQIAIALLDLDDGHDPSSSLPKRIVTNDAYRDLIEAHGVLQITRAEHAKISAQIDAIDKVFAEMPAPVPPSERW
;
A
#
# COMPACT_ATOMS: atom_id res chain seq x y z
N MET A 1 8.13 -43.85 31.84
CA MET A 1 9.12 -43.45 30.81
C MET A 1 8.36 -43.41 29.49
N GLY A 2 8.00 -42.32 28.83
CA GLY A 2 8.40 -40.91 28.89
C GLY A 2 8.39 -40.41 27.44
N CYS A 3 7.20 -40.30 26.83
CA CYS A 3 7.04 -39.91 25.42
C CYS A 3 7.50 -38.45 25.22
N SER A 4 8.53 -38.25 24.38
CA SER A 4 8.94 -36.92 23.91
C SER A 4 7.87 -36.33 22.99
N SER A 5 7.14 -35.35 23.49
CA SER A 5 6.29 -34.47 22.70
C SER A 5 7.14 -33.35 22.10
N GLN A 6 7.53 -33.48 20.83
CA GLN A 6 8.05 -32.35 20.06
C GLN A 6 6.95 -31.28 19.93
N PRO A 7 7.27 -29.99 20.15
CA PRO A 7 6.35 -28.90 19.88
C PRO A 7 6.11 -28.81 18.36
N ARG A 8 4.87 -28.99 17.93
CA ARG A 8 4.44 -28.69 16.55
C ARG A 8 4.55 -27.19 16.33
N THR A 9 5.57 -26.76 15.58
CA THR A 9 5.56 -25.44 14.93
C THR A 9 4.35 -25.36 14.01
N PRO A 10 3.49 -24.32 14.13
CA PRO A 10 2.43 -24.11 13.17
C PRO A 10 3.05 -23.88 11.77
N PRO A 11 2.41 -24.35 10.69
CA PRO A 11 2.89 -24.11 9.35
C PRO A 11 2.94 -22.59 9.11
N VAL A 12 4.11 -22.10 8.71
CA VAL A 12 4.28 -20.75 8.17
C VAL A 12 3.36 -20.65 6.96
N GLN A 13 2.25 -19.92 7.11
CA GLN A 13 1.30 -19.70 6.05
C GLN A 13 2.03 -18.89 4.97
N ALA A 14 2.28 -19.51 3.81
CA ALA A 14 2.93 -18.85 2.70
C ALA A 14 2.14 -17.57 2.34
N PRO A 15 2.81 -16.43 2.10
CA PRO A 15 2.13 -15.23 1.65
C PRO A 15 1.35 -15.57 0.39
N ALA A 16 0.08 -15.12 0.34
CA ALA A 16 -0.77 -15.32 -0.81
C ALA A 16 -0.04 -14.79 -2.08
N PRO A 17 -0.14 -15.49 -3.23
CA PRO A 17 0.43 -14.99 -4.47
C PRO A 17 -0.14 -13.59 -4.74
N PRO A 18 0.69 -12.65 -5.23
CA PRO A 18 0.21 -11.31 -5.52
C PRO A 18 -0.93 -11.39 -6.54
N PRO A 19 -1.99 -10.58 -6.39
CA PRO A 19 -3.06 -10.54 -7.36
C PRO A 19 -2.50 -10.20 -8.75
N VAL A 20 -2.98 -10.90 -9.78
CA VAL A 20 -2.71 -10.52 -11.18
C VAL A 20 -3.53 -9.26 -11.45
N ILE A 21 -2.87 -8.10 -11.42
CA ILE A 21 -3.56 -6.81 -11.54
C ILE A 21 -3.62 -6.41 -13.00
N ALA A 22 -4.84 -6.21 -13.51
CA ALA A 22 -5.07 -5.66 -14.83
C ALA A 22 -4.50 -4.22 -14.90
N MET A 23 -3.74 -3.93 -15.94
CA MET A 23 -3.20 -2.59 -16.18
C MET A 23 -4.33 -1.57 -16.31
N ASP A 24 -4.13 -0.38 -15.73
CA ASP A 24 -5.07 0.73 -15.81
C ASP A 24 -5.33 1.13 -17.28
N PRO A 25 -6.58 1.07 -17.78
CA PRO A 25 -6.91 1.41 -19.16
C PRO A 25 -6.56 2.86 -19.53
N ALA A 26 -6.52 3.80 -18.57
CA ALA A 26 -6.09 5.17 -18.82
C ALA A 26 -4.59 5.25 -19.11
N ALA A 27 -3.78 4.46 -18.42
CA ALA A 27 -2.33 4.39 -18.64
C ALA A 27 -2.01 3.69 -19.98
N VAL A 28 -2.76 2.65 -20.35
CA VAL A 28 -2.66 1.99 -21.66
C VAL A 28 -2.99 2.97 -22.79
N ALA A 29 -4.07 3.76 -22.65
CA ALA A 29 -4.45 4.76 -23.64
C ALA A 29 -3.39 5.87 -23.83
N LEU A 30 -2.66 6.23 -22.77
CA LEU A 30 -1.59 7.22 -22.82
C LEU A 30 -0.35 6.69 -23.57
N ILE A 31 -0.01 5.41 -23.37
CA ILE A 31 1.07 4.71 -24.09
C ILE A 31 0.72 4.59 -25.57
N ASP A 32 -0.52 4.21 -25.90
CA ASP A 32 -1.01 4.13 -27.28
C ASP A 32 -0.93 5.48 -28.00
N ARG A 33 -1.26 6.58 -27.32
CA ARG A 33 -1.10 7.94 -27.88
C ARG A 33 0.36 8.26 -28.17
N CYS A 34 1.27 7.93 -27.26
CA CYS A 34 2.69 8.15 -27.46
C CYS A 34 3.24 7.29 -28.60
N ALA A 35 2.83 6.03 -28.70
CA ALA A 35 3.25 5.13 -29.78
C ALA A 35 2.81 5.64 -31.16
N ARG A 36 1.57 6.12 -31.29
CA ARG A 36 1.04 6.68 -32.55
C ARG A 36 1.72 8.00 -32.95
N ALA A 37 2.19 8.80 -32.01
CA ALA A 37 2.89 10.05 -32.30
C ALA A 37 4.30 9.84 -32.88
N VAL A 38 4.83 8.61 -32.85
CA VAL A 38 6.23 8.27 -33.21
C VAL A 38 6.32 7.42 -34.48
N GLU A 39 5.20 6.94 -35.04
CA GLU A 39 5.22 6.21 -36.32
C GLU A 39 5.68 7.12 -37.48
N GLY A 40 6.85 6.81 -38.04
CA GLY A 40 7.32 7.36 -39.32
C GLY A 40 8.26 8.58 -39.26
N THR A 41 8.71 9.04 -38.10
CA THR A 41 9.67 10.16 -37.99
C THR A 41 10.74 9.93 -36.91
N THR A 42 11.90 10.58 -37.03
CA THR A 42 12.89 10.66 -35.94
C THR A 42 12.19 11.39 -34.79
N PRO A 43 12.01 10.77 -33.61
CA PRO A 43 11.23 11.39 -32.56
C PRO A 43 11.90 12.69 -32.13
N ALA A 44 11.15 13.78 -32.20
CA ALA A 44 11.60 15.03 -31.60
C ALA A 44 12.00 14.77 -30.14
N PRO A 45 13.00 15.46 -29.58
CA PRO A 45 13.44 15.27 -28.19
C PRO A 45 12.29 15.29 -27.17
N GLN A 46 11.25 16.10 -27.46
CA GLN A 46 9.99 16.09 -26.71
C GLN A 46 9.33 14.71 -26.70
N ALA A 47 9.08 14.08 -27.85
CA ALA A 47 8.42 12.77 -27.94
C ALA A 47 9.17 11.66 -27.15
N VAL A 48 10.50 11.72 -27.09
CA VAL A 48 11.31 10.82 -26.26
C VAL A 48 11.03 11.04 -24.77
N MET A 49 11.04 12.30 -24.32
CA MET A 49 10.72 12.65 -22.92
C MET A 49 9.28 12.24 -22.53
N PHE A 50 8.31 12.44 -23.42
CA PHE A 50 6.93 11.98 -23.23
C PHE A 50 6.86 10.47 -23.02
N SER A 51 7.53 9.70 -23.89
CA SER A 51 7.52 8.25 -23.79
C SER A 51 8.17 7.75 -22.49
N ALA A 52 9.23 8.43 -22.03
CA ALA A 52 9.89 8.13 -20.77
C ALA A 52 9.00 8.46 -19.57
N ALA A 53 8.38 9.64 -19.55
CA ALA A 53 7.43 10.04 -18.50
C ALA A 53 6.20 9.11 -18.45
N ALA A 54 5.67 8.69 -19.60
CA ALA A 54 4.53 7.78 -19.67
C ALA A 54 4.87 6.39 -19.11
N ARG A 55 6.06 5.87 -19.44
CA ARG A 55 6.57 4.61 -18.87
C ARG A 55 6.80 4.72 -17.36
N GLN A 56 7.39 5.83 -16.91
CA GLN A 56 7.58 6.08 -15.48
C GLN A 56 6.25 6.15 -14.74
N ARG A 57 5.26 6.87 -15.27
CA ARG A 57 3.91 6.92 -14.70
C ARG A 57 3.30 5.53 -14.58
N LEU A 58 3.37 4.73 -15.64
CA LEU A 58 2.83 3.37 -15.64
C LEU A 58 3.48 2.50 -14.54
N MET A 59 4.80 2.59 -14.40
CA MET A 59 5.53 1.88 -13.35
C MET A 59 5.04 2.30 -11.96
N LEU A 60 4.91 3.61 -11.70
CA LEU A 60 4.46 4.14 -10.41
C LEU A 60 3.01 3.76 -10.09
N VAL A 61 2.12 3.74 -11.09
CA VAL A 61 0.74 3.26 -10.93
C VAL A 61 0.72 1.78 -10.53
N ASN A 62 1.54 0.95 -11.16
CA ASN A 62 1.65 -0.47 -10.79
C ASN A 62 2.17 -0.64 -9.35
N VAL A 63 3.19 0.12 -8.94
CA VAL A 63 3.67 0.11 -7.54
C VAL A 63 2.57 0.56 -6.58
N THR A 64 1.79 1.58 -6.94
CA THR A 64 0.65 2.05 -6.14
C THR A 64 -0.39 0.95 -5.93
N GLN A 65 -0.69 0.16 -6.96
CA GLN A 65 -1.61 -0.98 -6.83
C GLN A 65 -1.06 -2.06 -5.89
N GLN A 66 0.25 -2.35 -5.95
CA GLN A 66 0.90 -3.28 -5.02
C GLN A 66 0.85 -2.77 -3.58
N LEU A 67 1.10 -1.47 -3.35
CA LEU A 67 1.02 -0.87 -2.03
C LEU A 67 -0.41 -0.94 -1.46
N ARG A 68 -1.45 -0.69 -2.27
CA ARG A 68 -2.85 -0.87 -1.82
C ARG A 68 -3.17 -2.29 -1.42
N ALA A 69 -2.66 -3.28 -2.16
CA ALA A 69 -2.84 -4.68 -1.79
C ALA A 69 -2.12 -5.01 -0.46
N ALA A 70 -0.92 -4.46 -0.26
CA ALA A 70 -0.19 -4.59 0.99
C ALA A 70 -0.92 -3.92 2.17
N GLU A 71 -1.41 -2.69 1.98
CA GLU A 71 -2.23 -1.96 2.97
C GLU A 71 -3.44 -2.80 3.39
N ALA A 72 -4.22 -3.30 2.43
CA ALA A 72 -5.40 -4.12 2.72
C ALA A 72 -5.05 -5.40 3.50
N SER A 73 -3.92 -6.04 3.17
CA SER A 73 -3.42 -7.22 3.90
C SER A 73 -3.05 -6.87 5.35
N THR A 74 -2.33 -5.77 5.55
CA THR A 74 -1.93 -5.30 6.88
C THR A 74 -3.14 -4.85 7.70
N GLU A 75 -4.12 -4.18 7.10
CA GLU A 75 -5.38 -3.82 7.75
C GLU A 75 -6.17 -5.04 8.23
N ALA A 76 -6.22 -6.11 7.42
CA ALA A 76 -6.84 -7.37 7.83
C ALA A 76 -6.10 -8.01 9.03
N ARG A 77 -4.77 -7.95 9.04
CA ARG A 77 -3.93 -8.42 10.15
C ARG A 77 -4.20 -7.61 11.43
N ILE A 78 -4.28 -6.29 11.31
CA ILE A 78 -4.67 -5.38 12.42
C ILE A 78 -6.06 -5.72 12.95
N ALA A 79 -7.05 -5.90 12.07
CA ALA A 79 -8.41 -6.23 12.48
C ALA A 79 -8.47 -7.56 13.25
N LYS A 80 -7.73 -8.57 12.80
CA LYS A 80 -7.60 -9.86 13.49
C LYS A 80 -6.97 -9.70 14.87
N ALA A 81 -5.87 -8.96 14.97
CA ALA A 81 -5.19 -8.70 16.24
C ALA A 81 -6.08 -7.94 17.23
N ARG A 82 -6.83 -6.92 16.76
CA ARG A 82 -7.85 -6.20 17.55
C ARG A 82 -8.91 -7.13 18.11
N GLY A 83 -9.43 -8.03 17.28
CA GLY A 83 -10.41 -9.04 17.69
C GLY A 83 -9.86 -9.96 18.79
N ALA A 84 -8.63 -10.44 18.61
CA ALA A 84 -7.96 -11.28 19.61
C ALA A 84 -7.77 -10.54 20.94
N LEU A 85 -7.32 -9.28 20.92
CA LEU A 85 -7.14 -8.47 22.13
C LEU A 85 -8.45 -8.25 22.88
N ARG A 86 -9.53 -7.91 22.17
CA ARG A 86 -10.87 -7.77 22.79
C ARG A 86 -11.31 -9.08 23.47
N GLY A 87 -10.97 -10.24 22.89
CA GLY A 87 -11.22 -11.56 23.47
C GLY A 87 -10.39 -11.88 24.72
N LEU A 88 -9.28 -11.16 24.97
CA LEU A 88 -8.46 -11.31 26.18
C LEU A 88 -8.97 -10.51 27.38
N ALA A 89 -10.00 -9.66 27.21
CA ALA A 89 -10.58 -8.91 28.31
C ALA A 89 -11.38 -9.86 29.23
N ARG A 90 -11.11 -9.79 30.54
CA ARG A 90 -11.81 -10.57 31.57
C ARG A 90 -12.90 -9.77 32.26
N THR A 91 -12.84 -8.46 32.17
CA THR A 91 -13.79 -7.53 32.79
C THR A 91 -14.19 -6.44 31.81
N ASP A 92 -15.32 -5.78 32.06
CA ASP A 92 -15.77 -4.66 31.22
C ASP A 92 -14.82 -3.46 31.35
N LYS A 93 -14.18 -3.27 32.51
CA LYS A 93 -13.09 -2.29 32.68
C LYS A 93 -11.95 -2.56 31.70
N GLU A 94 -11.51 -3.81 31.57
CA GLU A 94 -10.43 -4.15 30.63
C GLU A 94 -10.88 -4.01 29.17
N LYS A 95 -12.15 -4.29 28.83
CA LYS A 95 -12.68 -4.01 27.48
C LYS A 95 -12.57 -2.52 27.15
N ALA A 96 -12.93 -1.65 28.10
CA ALA A 96 -12.81 -0.20 27.94
C ALA A 96 -11.35 0.25 27.80
N GLN A 97 -10.44 -0.29 28.61
CA GLN A 97 -9.00 0.01 28.50
C GLN A 97 -8.44 -0.42 27.14
N ILE A 98 -8.81 -1.59 26.63
CA ILE A 98 -8.41 -2.04 25.30
C ILE A 98 -8.99 -1.13 24.22
N ALA A 99 -10.25 -0.70 24.34
CA ALA A 99 -10.84 0.21 23.37
C ALA A 99 -10.08 1.54 23.31
N ILE A 100 -9.75 2.12 24.46
CA ILE A 100 -8.96 3.37 24.55
C ILE A 100 -7.57 3.16 23.97
N ALA A 101 -6.87 2.10 24.36
CA ALA A 101 -5.57 1.73 23.82
C ALA A 101 -5.57 1.59 22.28
N LEU A 102 -6.65 1.08 21.70
CA LEU A 102 -6.75 0.97 20.24
C LEU A 102 -6.95 2.34 19.57
N LEU A 103 -7.63 3.28 20.22
CA LEU A 103 -7.77 4.66 19.76
C LEU A 103 -6.42 5.40 19.87
N ASP A 104 -5.75 5.29 21.01
CA ASP A 104 -4.42 5.86 21.22
C ASP A 104 -3.45 5.40 20.11
N LEU A 105 -3.47 4.11 19.76
CA LEU A 105 -2.64 3.57 18.70
C LEU A 105 -3.01 4.13 17.31
N ASP A 106 -4.30 4.32 17.03
CA ASP A 106 -4.76 4.95 15.78
C ASP A 106 -4.32 6.41 15.67
N ASP A 107 -4.19 7.09 16.81
CA ASP A 107 -3.66 8.46 16.92
C ASP A 107 -2.12 8.50 16.96
N GLY A 108 -1.45 7.35 16.94
CA GLY A 108 0.02 7.25 16.94
C GLY A 108 0.67 7.35 18.33
N HIS A 109 -0.10 7.18 19.40
CA HIS A 109 0.38 7.15 20.78
C HIS A 109 0.68 5.71 21.24
N ASP A 110 1.57 5.56 22.23
CA ASP A 110 1.87 4.25 22.82
C ASP A 110 0.77 3.84 23.81
N PRO A 111 0.00 2.77 23.52
CA PRO A 111 -1.09 2.35 24.39
C PRO A 111 -0.64 1.44 25.53
N SER A 112 0.66 1.16 25.67
CA SER A 112 1.16 0.19 26.65
C SER A 112 0.88 0.58 28.11
N SER A 113 0.80 1.89 28.39
CA SER A 113 0.61 2.44 29.74
C SER A 113 -0.79 2.21 30.31
N SER A 114 -1.81 2.09 29.46
CA SER A 114 -3.21 1.93 29.86
C SER A 114 -3.64 0.46 29.98
N LEU A 115 -2.79 -0.47 29.52
CA LEU A 115 -3.10 -1.89 29.42
C LEU A 115 -2.48 -2.73 30.56
N PRO A 116 -3.20 -3.76 31.05
CA PRO A 116 -2.62 -4.76 31.93
C PRO A 116 -1.39 -5.45 31.31
N LYS A 117 -0.34 -5.70 32.09
CA LYS A 117 0.91 -6.35 31.64
C LYS A 117 0.67 -7.62 30.82
N ARG A 118 -0.29 -8.46 31.23
CA ARG A 118 -0.68 -9.70 30.54
C ARG A 118 -1.13 -9.49 29.08
N ILE A 119 -1.69 -8.32 28.75
CA ILE A 119 -2.13 -7.96 27.40
C ILE A 119 -0.93 -7.47 26.60
N VAL A 120 -0.12 -6.59 27.19
CA VAL A 120 1.08 -6.03 26.55
C VAL A 120 2.09 -7.12 26.19
N THR A 121 2.21 -8.17 27.01
CA THR A 121 3.09 -9.31 26.73
C THR A 121 2.49 -10.33 25.75
N ASN A 122 1.24 -10.17 25.33
CA ASN A 122 0.57 -11.10 24.43
C ASN A 122 1.06 -10.92 22.99
N ASP A 123 1.21 -12.03 22.27
CA ASP A 123 1.66 -11.99 20.87
C ASP A 123 0.72 -11.21 19.97
N ALA A 124 -0.59 -11.22 20.22
CA ALA A 124 -1.56 -10.42 19.47
C ALA A 124 -1.35 -8.91 19.66
N TYR A 125 -0.86 -8.48 20.83
CA TYR A 125 -0.53 -7.07 21.06
C TYR A 125 0.73 -6.68 20.29
N ARG A 126 1.77 -7.52 20.33
CA ARG A 126 3.00 -7.29 19.56
C ARG A 126 2.73 -7.25 18.06
N ASP A 127 1.95 -8.22 17.56
CA ASP A 127 1.53 -8.30 16.17
C ASP A 127 0.74 -7.06 15.74
N LEU A 128 -0.14 -6.55 16.61
CA LEU A 128 -0.87 -5.31 16.38
C LEU A 128 0.07 -4.11 16.20
N ILE A 129 0.99 -3.90 17.15
CA ILE A 129 1.93 -2.76 17.11
C ILE A 129 2.82 -2.84 15.86
N GLU A 130 3.35 -4.03 15.55
CA GLU A 130 4.17 -4.25 14.37
C GLU A 130 3.40 -3.97 13.08
N ALA A 131 2.19 -4.53 12.95
CA ALA A 131 1.35 -4.32 11.77
C ALA A 131 0.96 -2.85 11.61
N HIS A 132 0.69 -2.13 12.70
CA HIS A 132 0.41 -0.69 12.66
C HIS A 132 1.61 0.11 12.16
N GLY A 133 2.82 -0.20 12.65
CA GLY A 133 4.06 0.41 12.16
C GLY A 133 4.29 0.17 10.66
N VAL A 134 4.08 -1.07 10.20
CA VAL A 134 4.16 -1.41 8.77
C VAL A 134 3.13 -0.64 7.95
N LEU A 135 1.89 -0.53 8.42
CA LEU A 135 0.83 0.19 7.72
C LEU A 135 1.17 1.69 7.57
N GLN A 136 1.70 2.32 8.62
CA GLN A 136 2.10 3.74 8.57
C GLN A 136 3.22 3.98 7.56
N ILE A 137 4.25 3.13 7.55
CA ILE A 137 5.34 3.20 6.56
C ILE A 137 4.79 3.02 5.14
N THR A 138 3.91 2.03 4.95
CA THR A 138 3.33 1.71 3.63
C THR A 138 2.49 2.88 3.10
N ARG A 139 1.65 3.48 3.94
CA ARG A 139 0.85 4.67 3.60
C ARG A 139 1.73 5.88 3.29
N ALA A 140 2.81 6.08 4.04
CA ALA A 140 3.77 7.16 3.78
C ALA A 140 4.46 6.98 2.40
N GLU A 141 4.86 5.76 2.05
CA GLU A 141 5.41 5.46 0.73
C GLU A 141 4.37 5.63 -0.38
N HIS A 142 3.14 5.16 -0.17
CA HIS A 142 2.03 5.36 -1.11
C HIS A 142 1.77 6.85 -1.37
N ALA A 143 1.78 7.69 -0.32
CA ALA A 143 1.62 9.13 -0.46
C ALA A 143 2.75 9.78 -1.30
N LYS A 144 4.01 9.36 -1.10
CA LYS A 144 5.15 9.84 -1.90
C LYS A 144 4.99 9.48 -3.38
N ILE A 145 4.61 8.23 -3.67
CA ILE A 145 4.41 7.77 -5.04
C ILE A 145 3.22 8.48 -5.70
N SER A 146 2.13 8.67 -4.97
CA SER A 146 0.98 9.45 -5.45
C SER A 146 1.40 10.86 -5.85
N ALA A 147 2.20 11.54 -5.01
CA ALA A 147 2.71 12.88 -5.33
C ALA A 147 3.62 12.90 -6.58
N GLN A 148 4.39 11.84 -6.82
CA GLN A 148 5.18 11.69 -8.06
C GLN A 148 4.29 11.51 -9.29
N ILE A 149 3.23 10.71 -9.19
CA ILE A 149 2.24 10.55 -10.28
C ILE A 149 1.58 11.89 -10.57
N ASP A 150 1.13 12.62 -9.55
CA ASP A 150 0.51 13.93 -9.71
C ASP A 150 1.45 14.95 -10.37
N ALA A 151 2.75 14.90 -10.03
CA ALA A 151 3.75 15.75 -10.67
C ALA A 151 3.91 15.41 -12.17
N ILE A 152 3.93 14.13 -12.53
CA ILE A 152 3.98 13.70 -13.93
C ILE A 152 2.69 14.10 -14.67
N ASP A 153 1.53 13.98 -14.03
CA ASP A 153 0.24 14.36 -14.62
C ASP A 153 0.13 15.87 -14.87
N LYS A 154 0.70 16.70 -13.99
CA LYS A 154 0.83 18.14 -14.24
C LYS A 154 1.69 18.44 -15.46
N VAL A 155 2.83 17.75 -15.60
CA VAL A 155 3.67 17.88 -16.80
C VAL A 155 2.87 17.55 -18.05
N PHE A 156 2.07 16.48 -18.04
CA PHE A 156 1.18 16.15 -19.16
C PHE A 156 0.10 17.19 -19.45
N ALA A 157 -0.46 17.82 -18.41
CA ALA A 157 -1.52 18.81 -18.55
C ALA A 157 -1.03 20.17 -19.09
N GLU A 158 0.21 20.56 -18.78
CA GLU A 158 0.80 21.84 -19.22
C GLU A 158 1.30 21.81 -20.67
N MET A 159 1.27 20.65 -21.33
CA MET A 159 1.80 20.51 -22.68
C MET A 159 0.75 20.85 -23.74
N PRO A 160 1.12 21.67 -24.76
CA PRO A 160 0.20 22.05 -25.82
C PRO A 160 -0.23 20.81 -26.61
N ALA A 161 -1.51 20.78 -27.00
CA ALA A 161 -2.03 19.72 -27.84
C ALA A 161 -1.18 19.61 -29.13
N PRO A 162 -0.89 18.39 -29.61
CA PRO A 162 -0.17 18.24 -30.86
C PRO A 162 -0.97 18.92 -31.98
N VAL A 163 -0.36 19.92 -32.63
CA VAL A 163 -0.97 20.57 -33.80
C VAL A 163 -1.20 19.49 -34.86
N PRO A 164 -2.45 19.20 -35.23
CA PRO A 164 -2.76 18.15 -36.17
C PRO A 164 -2.08 18.46 -37.52
N PRO A 165 -1.60 17.42 -38.25
CA PRO A 165 -0.88 17.63 -39.51
C PRO A 165 -1.69 18.40 -40.56
N SER A 166 -3.02 18.40 -40.46
CA SER A 166 -3.94 19.18 -41.30
C SER A 166 -3.89 20.69 -41.08
N GLU A 167 -3.26 21.17 -40.00
CA GLU A 167 -3.13 22.60 -39.66
C GLU A 167 -1.68 23.12 -39.87
N ARG A 168 -0.79 22.29 -40.45
CA ARG A 168 0.61 22.69 -40.71
C ARG A 168 0.81 23.45 -42.03
N TRP A 169 -0.25 23.73 -42.78
CA TRP A 169 -0.20 24.36 -44.09
C TRP A 169 -1.40 25.28 -44.33
#